data_AF-D0IHN9-F1
#
_entry.id   AF-D0IHN9-F1
#
_cell.length_a   1.000
_cell.length_b   1.000
_cell.length_c   1.000
_cell.angle_alpha   90.00
_cell.angle_beta   90.00
_cell.angle_gamma   90.00
#
_symmetry.space_group_name_H-M   'P 1'
#
loop_
_entity.id
_entity.type
_entity.pdbx_description
1 polymer ?
#
loop_
_entity_poly.entity_id
_entity_poly.type
_entity_poly.pdbx_seq_one_letter_code
_entity_poly.pdbx_strand_id
1 'polypeptide(L)'
;MPVIDMAAAIGFRPIQPSEYQKCYLIVTDCLRTVVAFMVRSIEKIIECDWKHIESSPSTAGHDVFVTGITRYQDKIVQLLDVELLLSKIYPQYESSKVPMLTDIERERLKPLQILLVDDSSIARKQLSDALDSINIPYHICINGNDALVLMREMARKQQAIDILVSDIEMPGLDGYELAFEVQNDPQLNHAYCILHTSLSSEICVDRAHQVGAHEALEKFNATELVEAMLRGAKMLEGQRLQHH
;
A
#
# COMPACT_ATOMS: atom_id res chain seq x y z
N MET A 1 -18.30 1.13 -17.89
CA MET A 1 -17.22 0.27 -17.36
C MET A 1 -16.16 0.12 -18.45
N PRO A 2 -14.93 0.61 -18.23
CA PRO A 2 -13.82 0.33 -19.13
C PRO A 2 -13.54 -1.18 -19.20
N VAL A 3 -13.18 -1.65 -20.40
CA VAL A 3 -12.73 -3.03 -20.63
C VAL A 3 -11.27 -2.98 -21.03
N ILE A 4 -10.42 -3.67 -20.29
CA ILE A 4 -8.97 -3.70 -20.45
C ILE A 4 -8.60 -5.03 -21.09
N ASP A 5 -7.97 -4.99 -22.27
CA ASP A 5 -7.32 -6.17 -22.85
C ASP A 5 -6.03 -6.47 -22.07
N MET A 6 -6.07 -7.49 -21.21
CA MET A 6 -4.93 -7.87 -20.39
C MET A 6 -3.73 -8.31 -21.20
N ALA A 7 -3.95 -8.96 -22.36
CA ALA A 7 -2.85 -9.39 -23.20
C ALA A 7 -2.09 -8.18 -23.76
N ALA A 8 -2.83 -7.19 -24.29
CA ALA A 8 -2.22 -5.95 -24.76
C ALA A 8 -1.55 -5.16 -23.63
N ALA A 9 -2.21 -5.07 -22.47
CA ALA A 9 -1.75 -4.27 -21.34
C ALA A 9 -0.39 -4.71 -20.78
N ILE A 10 -0.13 -6.02 -20.77
CA ILE A 10 1.16 -6.58 -20.30
C ILE A 10 2.17 -6.84 -21.43
N GLY A 11 1.90 -6.35 -22.64
CA GLY A 11 2.84 -6.39 -23.78
C GLY A 11 2.74 -7.61 -24.72
N PHE A 12 1.71 -8.44 -24.60
CA PHE A 12 1.41 -9.51 -25.56
C PHE A 12 0.53 -9.04 -26.72
N ARG A 13 0.28 -9.95 -27.68
CA ARG A 13 -0.61 -9.70 -28.82
C ARG A 13 -2.03 -9.35 -28.33
N PRO A 14 -2.57 -8.19 -28.74
CA PRO A 14 -3.95 -7.81 -28.44
C PRO A 14 -4.96 -8.86 -28.92
N ILE A 15 -6.02 -9.04 -28.14
CA ILE A 15 -7.17 -9.87 -28.47
C ILE A 15 -7.90 -9.23 -29.64
N GLN A 16 -8.08 -10.00 -30.72
CA GLN A 16 -8.76 -9.51 -31.91
C GLN A 16 -10.28 -9.58 -31.76
N PRO A 17 -11.06 -8.73 -32.47
CA PRO A 17 -12.51 -8.78 -32.42
C PRO A 17 -13.13 -10.16 -32.71
N SER A 18 -12.48 -10.96 -33.56
CA SER A 18 -12.90 -12.33 -33.85
C SER A 18 -12.76 -13.30 -32.67
N GLU A 19 -11.94 -12.97 -31.67
CA GLU A 19 -11.70 -13.79 -30.48
C GLU A 19 -12.67 -13.46 -29.33
N TYR A 20 -13.40 -12.34 -29.40
CA TYR A 20 -14.20 -11.82 -28.27
C TYR A 20 -15.22 -12.82 -27.73
N GLN A 21 -15.86 -13.61 -28.60
CA GLN A 21 -16.88 -14.59 -28.18
C GLN A 21 -16.32 -15.72 -27.33
N LYS A 22 -14.99 -15.93 -27.33
CA LYS A 22 -14.32 -16.99 -26.55
C LYS A 22 -13.61 -16.43 -25.32
N CYS A 23 -13.57 -15.10 -25.16
CA CYS A 23 -12.91 -14.44 -24.06
C CYS A 23 -13.84 -14.33 -22.85
N TYR A 24 -13.22 -14.14 -21.69
CA TYR A 24 -13.88 -13.92 -20.41
C TYR A 24 -13.64 -12.48 -19.96
N LEU A 25 -14.61 -11.91 -19.26
CA LEU A 25 -14.49 -10.63 -18.58
C LEU A 25 -14.51 -10.87 -17.08
N ILE A 26 -13.45 -10.44 -16.40
CA ILE A 26 -13.36 -10.42 -14.93
C ILE A 26 -13.73 -9.00 -14.51
N VAL A 27 -14.88 -8.84 -13.87
CA VAL A 27 -15.37 -7.53 -13.41
C VAL A 27 -15.03 -7.37 -11.94
N THR A 28 -14.35 -6.30 -11.59
CA THR A 28 -13.94 -6.00 -10.21
C THR A 28 -13.88 -4.49 -9.97
N ASP A 29 -13.85 -4.09 -8.71
CA ASP A 29 -13.51 -2.72 -8.31
C ASP A 29 -11.99 -2.61 -8.19
N CYS A 30 -11.41 -1.60 -8.84
CA CYS A 30 -10.02 -1.20 -8.66
C CYS A 30 -9.94 0.33 -8.65
N LEU A 31 -9.20 0.92 -7.71
CA LEU A 31 -9.06 2.38 -7.60
C LEU A 31 -10.41 3.13 -7.56
N ARG A 32 -11.39 2.58 -6.81
CA ARG A 32 -12.77 3.09 -6.69
C ARG A 32 -13.52 3.17 -8.02
N THR A 33 -13.12 2.35 -8.99
CA THR A 33 -13.70 2.29 -10.33
C THR A 33 -14.00 0.85 -10.68
N VAL A 34 -15.24 0.59 -11.12
CA VAL A 34 -15.59 -0.71 -11.67
C VAL A 34 -14.91 -0.88 -13.04
N VAL A 35 -13.99 -1.85 -13.12
CA VAL A 35 -13.20 -2.20 -14.30
C VAL A 35 -13.50 -3.64 -14.73
N ALA A 36 -13.33 -3.93 -16.02
CA ALA A 36 -13.39 -5.29 -16.54
C ALA A 36 -12.08 -5.68 -17.23
N PHE A 37 -11.48 -6.78 -16.79
CA PHE A 37 -10.29 -7.36 -17.41
C PHE A 37 -10.69 -8.45 -18.39
N MET A 38 -10.35 -8.26 -19.66
CA MET A 38 -10.59 -9.24 -20.72
C MET A 38 -9.42 -10.22 -20.82
N VAL A 39 -9.72 -11.51 -20.68
CA VAL A 39 -8.75 -12.61 -20.76
C VAL A 39 -9.22 -13.69 -21.73
N ARG A 40 -8.29 -14.41 -22.35
CA ARG A 40 -8.63 -15.47 -23.33
C ARG A 40 -9.23 -16.71 -22.68
N SER A 41 -8.81 -17.05 -21.48
CA SER A 41 -9.25 -18.24 -20.77
C SER A 41 -9.01 -18.10 -19.27
N ILE A 42 -9.86 -18.74 -18.47
CA ILE A 42 -9.67 -18.91 -17.03
C ILE A 42 -9.44 -20.41 -16.79
N GLU A 43 -8.22 -20.79 -16.38
CA GLU A 43 -7.91 -22.19 -16.06
C GLU A 43 -8.53 -22.57 -14.70
N LYS A 44 -8.39 -21.69 -13.70
CA LYS A 44 -8.93 -21.89 -12.36
C LYS A 44 -9.02 -20.56 -11.61
N ILE A 45 -9.95 -20.48 -10.64
CA ILE A 45 -9.99 -19.44 -9.63
C ILE A 45 -9.71 -20.12 -8.28
N ILE A 46 -8.71 -19.63 -7.57
CA ILE A 46 -8.30 -20.11 -6.26
C ILE A 46 -8.15 -18.92 -5.32
N GLU A 47 -8.40 -19.14 -4.04
CA GLU A 47 -8.04 -18.21 -2.98
C GLU A 47 -6.55 -18.38 -2.66
N CYS A 48 -5.83 -17.27 -2.57
CA CYS A 48 -4.39 -17.26 -2.28
C CYS A 48 -4.16 -16.55 -0.94
N ASP A 49 -3.28 -17.13 -0.12
CA ASP A 49 -2.79 -16.48 1.09
C ASP A 49 -1.50 -15.72 0.77
N TRP A 50 -1.49 -14.42 1.09
CA TRP A 50 -0.35 -13.52 0.88
C TRP A 50 0.96 -14.03 1.50
N LYS A 51 0.89 -14.89 2.52
CA LYS A 51 2.05 -15.51 3.18
C LYS A 51 2.84 -16.47 2.30
N HIS A 52 2.20 -17.06 1.29
CA HIS A 52 2.82 -18.01 0.36
C HIS A 52 3.24 -17.35 -0.95
N ILE A 53 3.26 -16.02 -0.99
CA ILE A 53 3.70 -15.25 -2.13
C ILE A 53 5.14 -14.81 -1.88
N GLU A 54 6.02 -15.21 -2.77
CA GLU A 54 7.40 -14.74 -2.81
C GLU A 54 7.43 -13.40 -3.55
N SER A 55 8.10 -12.39 -2.98
CA SER A 55 8.27 -11.08 -3.62
C SER A 55 9.01 -11.22 -4.96
N SER A 56 8.63 -10.40 -5.94
CA SER A 56 9.33 -10.36 -7.22
C SER A 56 10.81 -9.97 -7.01
N PRO A 57 11.79 -10.67 -7.60
CA PRO A 57 13.20 -10.32 -7.46
C PRO A 57 13.48 -8.94 -8.06
N SER A 58 14.15 -8.08 -7.28
CA SER A 58 14.48 -6.68 -7.62
C SER A 58 15.33 -6.47 -8.89
N THR A 59 15.78 -7.56 -9.53
CA THR A 59 16.45 -7.56 -10.84
C THR A 59 15.49 -7.51 -12.03
N ALA A 60 14.20 -7.78 -11.81
CA ALA A 60 13.15 -7.57 -12.80
C ALA A 60 12.88 -6.06 -12.86
N GLY A 61 13.19 -5.42 -13.99
CA GLY A 61 13.16 -3.95 -14.12
C GLY A 61 11.82 -3.29 -13.77
N HIS A 62 11.82 -1.97 -13.63
CA HIS A 62 10.69 -1.14 -13.17
C HIS A 62 9.37 -1.23 -13.98
N ASP A 63 9.37 -1.94 -15.12
CA ASP A 63 8.21 -2.10 -16.00
C ASP A 63 7.58 -3.49 -15.96
N VAL A 64 7.97 -4.33 -15.01
CA VAL A 64 7.41 -5.67 -14.87
C VAL A 64 6.10 -5.60 -14.07
N PHE A 65 5.00 -5.95 -14.72
CA PHE A 65 3.65 -6.01 -14.13
C PHE A 65 3.47 -7.18 -13.15
N VAL A 66 4.49 -7.55 -12.37
CA VAL A 66 4.46 -8.72 -11.47
C VAL A 66 4.85 -8.30 -10.05
N THR A 67 3.89 -8.35 -9.12
CA THR A 67 4.09 -8.05 -7.70
C THR A 67 4.80 -9.20 -6.97
N GLY A 68 4.47 -10.44 -7.34
CA GLY A 68 5.02 -11.62 -6.69
C GLY A 68 4.81 -12.89 -7.48
N ILE A 69 5.36 -13.98 -6.96
CA ILE A 69 5.21 -15.32 -7.51
C ILE A 69 4.71 -16.26 -6.43
N THR A 70 3.86 -17.21 -6.81
CA THR A 70 3.46 -18.30 -5.94
C THR A 70 3.54 -19.62 -6.71
N ARG A 71 3.40 -20.75 -6.01
CA ARG A 71 3.39 -22.09 -6.62
C ARG A 71 2.04 -22.74 -6.41
N TYR A 72 1.46 -23.23 -7.50
CA TYR A 72 0.25 -24.02 -7.47
C TYR A 72 0.47 -25.32 -8.26
N GLN A 73 0.38 -26.47 -7.57
CA GLN A 73 0.60 -27.80 -8.17
C GLN A 73 1.91 -27.87 -8.99
N ASP A 74 3.01 -27.43 -8.37
CA ASP A 74 4.36 -27.35 -8.97
C ASP A 74 4.51 -26.39 -10.18
N LYS A 75 3.45 -25.67 -10.56
CA LYS A 75 3.52 -24.58 -11.53
C LYS A 75 3.77 -23.25 -10.84
N ILE A 76 4.63 -22.41 -11.43
CA ILE A 76 4.81 -21.03 -11.00
C ILE A 76 3.64 -20.20 -11.53
N VAL A 77 3.00 -19.46 -10.64
CA VAL A 77 1.93 -18.50 -10.95
C VAL A 77 2.44 -17.11 -10.60
N GLN A 78 2.37 -16.20 -11.58
CA GLN A 78 2.75 -14.81 -11.39
C GLN A 78 1.53 -14.01 -10.95
N LEU A 79 1.67 -13.22 -9.89
CA LEU A 79 0.68 -12.24 -9.48
C LEU A 79 0.92 -10.94 -10.21
N LEU A 80 -0.08 -10.48 -10.95
CA LEU A 80 0.01 -9.25 -11.72
C LEU A 80 -0.19 -8.02 -10.82
N ASP A 81 0.64 -7.01 -11.01
CA ASP A 81 0.48 -5.69 -10.40
C ASP A 81 -0.60 -4.91 -11.17
N VAL A 82 -1.84 -5.02 -10.69
CA VAL A 82 -3.00 -4.36 -11.31
C VAL A 82 -2.93 -2.84 -11.14
N GLU A 83 -2.32 -2.33 -10.05
CA GLU A 83 -2.14 -0.90 -9.84
C GLU A 83 -1.19 -0.32 -10.90
N LEU A 84 -0.08 -1.01 -11.18
CA LEU A 84 0.87 -0.67 -12.24
C LEU A 84 0.30 -0.75 -13.64
N LEU A 85 -0.56 -1.73 -13.87
CA LEU A 85 -1.29 -1.81 -15.12
C LEU A 85 -2.23 -0.62 -15.29
N LEU A 86 -3.03 -0.30 -14.27
CA LEU A 86 -4.02 0.75 -14.34
C LEU A 86 -3.41 2.15 -14.42
N SER A 87 -2.31 2.42 -13.71
CA SER A 87 -1.63 3.72 -13.78
C SER A 87 -1.13 4.05 -15.18
N LYS A 88 -0.65 3.04 -15.93
CA LYS A 88 -0.20 3.21 -17.33
C LYS A 88 -1.36 3.46 -18.30
N ILE A 89 -2.52 2.83 -18.06
CA ILE A 89 -3.69 2.95 -18.95
C ILE A 89 -4.50 4.22 -18.64
N TYR A 90 -4.59 4.58 -17.36
CA TYR A 90 -5.33 5.76 -16.90
C TYR A 90 -4.46 6.65 -15.99
N PRO A 91 -3.46 7.37 -16.55
CA PRO A 91 -2.54 8.22 -15.77
C PRO A 91 -3.27 9.31 -14.99
N GLN A 92 -4.44 9.74 -15.46
CA GLN A 92 -5.28 10.75 -14.81
C GLN A 92 -5.82 10.33 -13.43
N TYR A 93 -5.76 9.05 -13.04
CA TYR A 93 -6.06 8.63 -11.67
C TYR A 93 -4.93 8.97 -10.69
N GLU A 94 -3.73 9.33 -11.17
CA GLU A 94 -2.65 9.86 -10.32
C GLU A 94 -2.93 11.28 -9.81
N SER A 95 -3.98 11.97 -10.27
CA SER A 95 -4.34 13.28 -9.72
C SER A 95 -5.04 13.14 -8.37
N SER A 96 -4.34 12.65 -7.36
CA SER A 96 -4.70 12.92 -5.98
C SER A 96 -4.74 14.43 -5.81
N LYS A 97 -5.84 14.95 -5.27
CA LYS A 97 -5.90 16.36 -4.85
C LYS A 97 -4.67 16.61 -3.98
N VAL A 98 -3.82 17.56 -4.38
CA VAL A 98 -2.67 17.96 -3.58
C VAL A 98 -3.18 18.33 -2.19
N PRO A 99 -2.77 17.62 -1.13
CA PRO A 99 -3.22 17.97 0.21
C PRO A 99 -2.74 19.38 0.50
N MET A 100 -3.66 20.24 0.94
CA MET A 100 -3.31 21.59 1.38
C MET A 100 -3.18 21.57 2.89
N LEU A 101 -2.01 21.93 3.40
CA LEU A 101 -1.77 22.14 4.82
C LEU A 101 -1.63 23.63 5.12
N THR A 102 -2.18 24.05 6.25
CA THR A 102 -1.81 25.33 6.86
C THR A 102 -0.37 25.27 7.39
N ASP A 103 0.27 26.43 7.56
CA ASP A 103 1.63 26.48 8.13
C ASP A 103 1.71 25.82 9.51
N ILE A 104 0.66 25.97 10.32
CA ILE A 104 0.56 25.36 11.66
C ILE A 104 0.55 23.83 11.55
N GLU A 105 -0.23 23.27 10.63
CA GLU A 105 -0.29 21.82 10.44
C GLU A 105 1.02 21.25 9.91
N ARG A 106 1.68 21.97 9.00
CA ARG A 106 2.99 21.58 8.49
C ARG A 106 4.04 21.54 9.61
N GLU A 107 4.11 22.57 10.46
CA GLU A 107 5.05 22.63 11.59
C GLU A 107 4.79 21.52 12.63
N ARG A 108 3.57 20.96 12.68
CA ARG A 108 3.25 19.82 13.57
C ARG A 108 3.72 18.49 13.03
N LEU A 109 3.70 18.30 11.71
CA LEU A 109 4.13 17.04 11.07
C LEU A 109 5.64 17.00 10.80
N LYS A 110 6.24 18.13 10.42
CA LYS A 110 7.63 18.23 10.00
C LYS A 110 8.68 17.68 11.00
N PRO A 111 8.52 17.83 12.33
CA PRO A 111 9.49 17.28 13.28
C PRO A 111 9.33 15.77 13.52
N LEU A 112 8.23 15.16 13.07
CA LEU A 112 7.93 13.75 13.33
C LEU A 112 8.73 12.84 12.40
N GLN A 113 9.12 11.68 12.93
CA GLN A 113 9.68 10.59 12.14
C GLN A 113 8.54 9.77 11.53
N ILE A 114 8.31 9.93 10.23
CA ILE A 114 7.25 9.22 9.49
C ILE A 114 7.87 8.11 8.66
N LEU A 115 7.33 6.89 8.74
CA LEU A 115 7.72 5.75 7.94
C LEU A 115 6.56 5.31 7.05
N LEU A 116 6.81 5.21 5.74
CA LEU A 116 5.90 4.67 4.75
C LEU A 116 6.35 3.27 4.33
N VAL A 117 5.43 2.30 4.34
CA VAL A 117 5.71 0.90 4.00
C VAL A 117 4.68 0.40 3.00
N ASP A 118 5.13 0.06 1.80
CA ASP A 118 4.26 -0.46 0.74
C ASP A 118 5.11 -1.21 -0.30
N ASP A 119 4.67 -2.37 -0.78
CA ASP A 119 5.42 -3.16 -1.78
C ASP A 119 5.16 -2.66 -3.22
N SER A 120 4.03 -1.98 -3.46
CA SER A 120 3.69 -1.33 -4.73
C SER A 120 4.54 -0.07 -4.96
N SER A 121 5.30 -0.08 -6.06
CA SER A 121 6.14 1.06 -6.42
C SER A 121 5.34 2.33 -6.73
N ILE A 122 4.09 2.17 -7.17
CA ILE A 122 3.19 3.29 -7.47
C ILE A 122 2.60 3.87 -6.20
N ALA A 123 2.12 3.03 -5.30
CA ALA A 123 1.60 3.49 -4.03
C ALA A 123 2.71 4.25 -3.27
N ARG A 124 3.94 3.71 -3.22
CA ARG A 124 5.09 4.42 -2.65
C ARG A 124 5.34 5.77 -3.32
N LYS A 125 5.34 5.84 -4.65
CA LYS A 125 5.57 7.09 -5.39
C LYS A 125 4.49 8.12 -5.06
N GLN A 126 3.23 7.72 -5.04
CA GLN A 126 2.13 8.64 -4.75
C GLN A 126 2.13 9.13 -3.30
N LEU A 127 2.45 8.26 -2.34
CA LEU A 127 2.65 8.67 -0.94
C LEU A 127 3.82 9.66 -0.82
N SER A 128 4.92 9.40 -1.53
CA SER A 128 6.09 10.27 -1.60
C SER A 128 5.70 11.64 -2.17
N ASP A 129 5.09 11.66 -3.35
CA ASP A 129 4.64 12.88 -4.03
C ASP A 129 3.67 13.68 -3.14
N ALA A 130 2.77 12.99 -2.41
CA ALA A 130 1.85 13.63 -1.48
C ALA A 130 2.59 14.35 -0.35
N LEU A 131 3.54 13.70 0.33
CA LEU A 131 4.31 14.32 1.43
C LEU A 131 5.34 15.35 0.94
N ASP A 132 5.96 15.12 -0.22
CA ASP A 132 6.90 16.05 -0.85
C ASP A 132 6.20 17.35 -1.25
N SER A 133 4.96 17.28 -1.77
CA SER A 133 4.16 18.46 -2.14
C SER A 133 3.87 19.39 -0.96
N ILE A 134 3.89 18.85 0.26
CA ILE A 134 3.68 19.59 1.52
C ILE A 134 4.97 19.74 2.34
N ASN A 135 6.12 19.34 1.80
CA ASN A 135 7.45 19.46 2.41
C ASN A 135 7.54 18.78 3.79
N ILE A 136 7.01 17.56 3.91
CA ILE A 136 7.09 16.73 5.12
C ILE A 136 8.11 15.61 4.89
N PRO A 137 9.14 15.46 5.74
CA PRO A 137 10.14 14.39 5.61
C PRO A 137 9.56 13.02 6.01
N TYR A 138 10.07 11.96 5.38
CA TYR A 138 9.64 10.59 5.64
C TYR A 138 10.76 9.59 5.31
N HIS A 139 10.58 8.36 5.77
CA HIS A 139 11.36 7.17 5.43
C HIS A 139 10.50 6.21 4.61
N ILE A 140 11.12 5.35 3.80
CA ILE A 140 10.42 4.37 2.97
C ILE A 140 11.01 2.97 3.16
N CYS A 141 10.15 1.98 3.30
CA CYS A 141 10.46 0.56 3.18
C CYS A 141 9.54 -0.11 2.13
N ILE A 142 10.01 -1.21 1.53
CA ILE A 142 9.27 -1.95 0.50
C ILE A 142 8.58 -3.22 1.03
N ASN A 143 8.79 -3.55 2.31
CA ASN A 143 8.21 -4.71 2.97
C ASN A 143 8.21 -4.50 4.50
N GLY A 144 7.39 -5.27 5.21
CA GLY A 144 7.25 -5.17 6.66
C GLY A 144 8.50 -5.56 7.46
N ASN A 145 9.30 -6.51 6.96
CA ASN A 145 10.52 -6.95 7.66
C ASN A 145 11.57 -5.84 7.75
N ASP A 146 11.84 -5.17 6.63
CA ASP A 146 12.77 -4.04 6.57
C ASP A 146 12.26 -2.88 7.42
N ALA A 147 10.95 -2.63 7.43
CA ALA A 147 10.33 -1.62 8.27
C ALA A 147 10.56 -1.89 9.75
N LEU A 148 10.33 -3.12 10.22
CA LEU A 148 10.54 -3.49 11.62
C LEU A 148 12.01 -3.38 12.05
N VAL A 149 12.94 -3.77 11.18
CA VAL A 149 14.39 -3.60 11.41
C VAL A 149 14.75 -2.11 11.52
N LEU A 150 14.29 -1.29 10.58
CA LEU A 150 14.53 0.15 10.57
C LEU A 150 13.97 0.83 11.83
N MET A 151 12.73 0.51 12.22
CA MET A 151 12.09 1.06 13.42
C MET A 151 12.90 0.75 14.67
N ARG A 152 13.38 -0.49 14.84
CA ARG A 152 14.24 -0.89 15.97
C ARG A 152 15.60 -0.20 15.94
N GLU A 153 16.19 0.01 14.77
CA GLU A 153 17.44 0.76 14.62
C GLU A 153 17.30 2.24 14.99
N MET A 154 16.22 2.86 14.54
CA MET A 154 15.93 4.27 14.79
C MET A 154 15.56 4.52 16.26
N ALA A 155 14.80 3.61 16.88
CA ALA A 155 14.53 3.66 18.32
C ALA A 155 15.81 3.62 19.16
N ARG A 156 16.76 2.74 18.82
CA ARG A 156 18.08 2.69 19.49
C ARG A 156 18.90 3.97 19.34
N LYS A 157 18.69 4.74 18.27
CA LYS A 157 19.34 6.03 18.01
C LYS A 157 18.59 7.22 18.59
N GLN A 158 17.55 7.01 19.40
CA GLN A 158 16.67 8.06 19.92
C GLN A 158 15.98 8.88 18.83
N GLN A 159 15.74 8.25 17.67
CA GLN A 159 15.02 8.83 16.54
C GLN A 159 13.83 7.94 16.20
N ALA A 160 13.13 7.43 17.22
CA ALA A 160 12.08 6.44 17.03
C ALA A 160 10.97 6.96 16.08
N ILE A 161 10.39 6.04 15.30
CA ILE A 161 9.32 6.37 14.35
C ILE A 161 8.07 6.80 15.12
N ASP A 162 7.60 8.01 14.87
CA ASP A 162 6.40 8.60 15.48
C ASP A 162 5.13 8.13 14.76
N ILE A 163 5.17 8.03 13.42
CA ILE A 163 4.03 7.63 12.59
C ILE A 163 4.46 6.54 11.62
N LEU A 164 3.75 5.42 11.63
CA LEU A 164 3.88 4.33 10.67
C LEU A 164 2.65 4.34 9.75
N VAL A 165 2.87 4.37 8.44
CA VAL A 165 1.87 4.10 7.42
C VAL A 165 2.25 2.81 6.72
N SER A 166 1.43 1.77 6.80
CA SER A 166 1.75 0.46 6.24
C SER A 166 0.63 -0.10 5.38
N ASP A 167 1.00 -0.64 4.22
CA ASP A 167 0.12 -1.50 3.44
C ASP A 167 -0.27 -2.73 4.23
N ILE A 168 -1.53 -3.15 4.06
CA ILE A 168 -2.03 -4.40 4.61
C ILE A 168 -1.52 -5.57 3.78
N GLU A 169 -1.61 -5.49 2.45
CA GLU A 169 -1.40 -6.61 1.55
C GLU A 169 0.05 -6.70 1.06
N MET A 170 0.97 -7.05 1.96
CA MET A 170 2.37 -7.24 1.61
C MET A 170 2.80 -8.72 1.65
N PRO A 171 3.66 -9.17 0.72
CA PRO A 171 4.31 -10.46 0.82
C PRO A 171 5.16 -10.59 2.09
N GLY A 172 5.12 -11.75 2.72
CA GLY A 172 5.88 -12.02 3.95
C GLY A 172 5.18 -11.47 5.19
N LEU A 173 5.73 -10.40 5.78
CA LEU A 173 5.13 -9.74 6.95
C LEU A 173 4.09 -8.72 6.49
N ASP A 174 2.82 -9.06 6.69
CA ASP A 174 1.69 -8.23 6.28
C ASP A 174 1.50 -7.00 7.21
N GLY A 175 0.67 -6.04 6.83
CA GLY A 175 0.48 -4.82 7.61
C GLY A 175 -0.18 -5.03 8.97
N TYR A 176 -1.05 -6.04 9.09
CA TYR A 176 -1.67 -6.38 10.38
C TYR A 176 -0.62 -6.95 11.34
N GLU A 177 0.23 -7.85 10.85
CA GLU A 177 1.33 -8.45 11.61
C GLU A 177 2.38 -7.39 11.97
N LEU A 178 2.72 -6.49 11.05
CA LEU A 178 3.64 -5.37 11.34
C LEU A 178 3.08 -4.47 12.45
N ALA A 179 1.80 -4.07 12.36
CA ALA A 179 1.17 -3.26 13.40
C ALA A 179 1.17 -3.98 14.75
N PHE A 180 0.85 -5.28 14.75
CA PHE A 180 0.89 -6.10 15.97
C PHE A 180 2.30 -6.15 16.58
N GLU A 181 3.33 -6.40 15.79
CA GLU A 181 4.73 -6.44 16.25
C GLU A 181 5.18 -5.08 16.81
N VAL A 182 4.82 -3.99 16.14
CA VAL A 182 5.14 -2.61 16.59
C VAL A 182 4.46 -2.29 17.92
N GLN A 183 3.19 -2.62 18.08
CA GLN A 183 2.43 -2.30 19.28
C GLN A 183 2.81 -3.18 20.49
N ASN A 184 3.33 -4.39 20.24
CA ASN A 184 3.83 -5.28 21.29
C ASN A 184 5.31 -5.08 21.62
N ASP A 185 6.07 -4.31 20.84
CA ASP A 185 7.46 -3.95 21.14
C ASP A 185 7.51 -2.68 22.01
N PRO A 186 7.98 -2.74 23.28
CA PRO A 186 8.02 -1.59 24.18
C PRO A 186 8.88 -0.42 23.67
N GLN A 187 9.77 -0.65 22.71
CA GLN A 187 10.57 0.43 22.10
C GLN A 187 9.83 1.13 20.96
N LEU A 188 8.78 0.51 20.40
CA LEU A 188 8.10 0.97 19.19
C LEU A 188 6.63 1.34 19.43
N ASN A 189 6.01 0.85 20.50
CA ASN A 189 4.57 0.98 20.77
C ASN A 189 4.04 2.40 20.95
N HIS A 190 4.90 3.42 20.98
CA HIS A 190 4.49 4.82 20.92
C HIS A 190 4.08 5.25 19.50
N ALA A 191 4.48 4.51 18.47
CA ALA A 191 4.22 4.86 17.08
C ALA A 191 2.72 4.85 16.77
N TYR A 192 2.24 5.92 16.15
CA TYR A 192 0.89 6.00 15.60
C TYR A 192 0.81 5.20 14.31
N CYS A 193 0.04 4.11 14.31
CA CYS A 193 -0.03 3.16 13.20
C CYS A 193 -1.27 3.40 12.34
N ILE A 194 -1.07 3.70 11.06
CA ILE A 194 -2.09 3.88 10.04
C ILE A 194 -1.94 2.73 9.04
N LEU A 195 -2.99 1.93 8.87
CA LEU A 195 -3.05 0.92 7.83
C LEU A 195 -3.72 1.50 6.58
N HIS A 196 -3.21 1.18 5.40
CA HIS A 196 -3.85 1.52 4.12
C HIS A 196 -4.00 0.27 3.23
N THR A 197 -5.03 0.18 2.40
CA THR A 197 -5.20 -0.89 1.39
C THR A 197 -6.04 -0.45 0.19
N SER A 198 -5.86 -1.10 -0.95
CA SER A 198 -6.60 -0.88 -2.18
C SER A 198 -8.02 -1.43 -2.17
N LEU A 199 -8.36 -2.34 -1.24
CA LEU A 199 -9.64 -3.04 -1.24
C LEU A 199 -10.53 -2.63 -0.06
N SER A 200 -11.50 -1.74 -0.35
CA SER A 200 -12.42 -1.16 0.63
C SER A 200 -13.27 -2.17 1.39
N SER A 201 -13.62 -3.30 0.77
CA SER A 201 -14.45 -4.35 1.39
C SER A 201 -13.68 -5.24 2.38
N GLU A 202 -12.35 -5.20 2.37
CA GLU A 202 -11.49 -6.07 3.20
C GLU A 202 -10.87 -5.35 4.40
N ILE A 203 -10.98 -4.02 4.47
CA ILE A 203 -10.63 -3.27 5.68
C ILE A 203 -11.62 -3.61 6.79
N CYS A 204 -11.32 -4.66 7.54
CA CYS A 204 -11.95 -4.89 8.81
C CYS A 204 -11.33 -3.91 9.81
N VAL A 205 -11.96 -2.74 9.98
CA VAL A 205 -11.57 -1.72 10.98
C VAL A 205 -11.45 -2.36 12.37
N ASP A 206 -12.34 -3.30 12.70
CA ASP A 206 -12.27 -4.06 13.94
C ASP A 206 -10.98 -4.88 14.05
N ARG A 207 -10.55 -5.56 12.97
CA ARG A 207 -9.28 -6.30 12.93
C ARG A 207 -8.09 -5.36 13.04
N ALA A 208 -8.12 -4.21 12.38
CA ALA A 208 -7.07 -3.19 12.47
C ALA A 208 -6.88 -2.71 13.91
N HIS A 209 -7.98 -2.38 14.61
CA HIS A 209 -7.92 -1.98 16.01
C HIS A 209 -7.48 -3.12 16.94
N GLN A 210 -7.88 -4.36 16.66
CA GLN A 210 -7.46 -5.53 17.45
C GLN A 210 -5.95 -5.77 17.42
N VAL A 211 -5.29 -5.45 16.30
CA VAL A 211 -3.81 -5.54 16.20
C VAL A 211 -3.11 -4.26 16.67
N GLY A 212 -3.87 -3.27 17.16
CA GLY A 212 -3.35 -2.01 17.70
C GLY A 212 -3.07 -0.93 16.66
N ALA A 213 -3.55 -1.08 15.42
CA ALA A 213 -3.59 0.04 14.49
C ALA A 213 -4.57 1.11 14.99
N HIS A 214 -4.24 2.37 14.76
CA HIS A 214 -5.04 3.52 15.20
C HIS A 214 -6.05 3.94 14.14
N GLU A 215 -5.70 3.75 12.87
CA GLU A 215 -6.55 4.05 11.73
C GLU A 215 -6.38 3.00 10.63
N ALA A 216 -7.43 2.82 9.83
CA ALA A 216 -7.39 2.02 8.61
C ALA A 216 -8.10 2.77 7.49
N LEU A 217 -7.38 3.07 6.41
CA LEU A 217 -7.79 3.95 5.32
C LEU A 217 -7.75 3.22 3.98
N GLU A 218 -8.54 3.68 3.03
CA GLU A 218 -8.38 3.25 1.64
C GLU A 218 -7.16 3.95 1.02
N LYS A 219 -6.40 3.24 0.18
CA LYS A 219 -5.30 3.79 -0.60
C LYS A 219 -5.80 4.92 -1.51
N PHE A 220 -4.87 5.79 -1.92
CA PHE A 220 -5.07 6.87 -2.91
C PHE A 220 -5.87 8.10 -2.45
N ASN A 221 -6.19 8.22 -1.15
CA ASN A 221 -6.72 9.45 -0.59
C ASN A 221 -5.65 10.24 0.19
N ALA A 222 -4.85 11.03 -0.53
CA ALA A 222 -3.78 11.85 0.06
C ALA A 222 -4.28 12.82 1.15
N THR A 223 -5.47 13.40 0.97
CA THR A 223 -6.07 14.31 1.97
C THR A 223 -6.39 13.56 3.26
N GLU A 224 -7.05 12.42 3.17
CA GLU A 224 -7.43 11.60 4.32
C GLU A 224 -6.21 11.06 5.06
N LEU A 225 -5.17 10.65 4.33
CA LEU A 225 -3.89 10.25 4.92
C LEU A 225 -3.25 11.38 5.73
N VAL A 226 -3.18 12.59 5.16
CA VAL A 226 -2.59 13.75 5.86
C VAL A 226 -3.42 14.11 7.09
N GLU A 227 -4.75 14.06 7.00
CA GLU A 227 -5.63 14.27 8.15
C GLU A 227 -5.40 13.22 9.26
N ALA A 228 -5.17 11.96 8.89
CA ALA A 228 -4.82 10.89 9.82
C ALA A 228 -3.48 11.14 10.50
N MET A 229 -2.46 11.53 9.74
CA MET A 229 -1.16 11.92 10.31
C MET A 229 -1.30 13.09 11.29
N LEU A 230 -2.15 14.09 10.99
CA LEU A 230 -2.42 15.21 11.89
C LEU A 230 -3.13 14.80 13.18
N ARG A 231 -4.00 13.79 13.13
CA ARG A 231 -4.61 13.18 14.32
C ARG A 231 -3.56 12.44 15.14
N GLY A 232 -2.70 11.65 14.51
CA GLY A 232 -1.54 11.01 15.16
C GLY A 232 -0.64 12.03 15.87
N ALA A 233 -0.28 13.12 15.19
CA ALA A 233 0.50 14.20 15.78
C ALA A 233 -0.16 14.81 17.02
N LYS A 234 -1.50 15.05 17.01
CA LYS A 234 -2.25 15.53 18.19
C LYS A 234 -2.17 14.55 19.36
N MET A 235 -2.32 13.26 19.08
CA MET A 235 -2.27 12.22 20.09
C MET A 235 -0.89 12.16 20.77
N LEU A 236 0.17 12.18 19.96
CA LEU A 236 1.56 12.13 20.44
C LEU A 236 1.93 13.37 21.27
N GLU A 237 1.49 14.56 20.86
CA GLU A 237 1.64 15.79 21.66
C GLU A 237 0.97 15.65 23.03
N GLY A 238 -0.25 15.11 23.08
CA GLY A 238 -0.99 14.88 24.32
C GLY A 238 -0.28 13.92 25.27
N GLN A 239 0.31 12.84 24.75
CA GLN A 239 1.07 11.88 25.56
C GLN A 239 2.36 12.49 26.13
N ARG A 240 3.08 13.28 25.33
CA ARG A 240 4.31 13.97 25.78
C ARG A 240 4.04 14.96 26.92
N LEU A 241 2.91 15.67 26.88
CA LEU A 241 2.51 16.63 27.91
C LEU A 241 2.07 15.98 29.24
N GLN A 242 1.67 14.71 29.23
CA GLN A 242 1.29 13.97 30.45
C GLN A 242 2.49 13.34 31.18
N HIS A 243 3.63 13.21 30.49
CA HIS A 243 4.88 12.64 31.01
C HIS A 243 5.94 13.71 31.37
N HIS A 244 5.57 14.99 31.39
CA HIS A 244 6.38 16.11 31.89
C HIS A 244 5.67 16.78 33.07
#